data_AF-A7THL8-F1
#
_entry.id   AF-A7THL8-F1
#
_cell.length_a   1.000
_cell.length_b   1.000
_cell.length_c   1.000
_cell.angle_alpha   90.00
_cell.angle_beta   90.00
_cell.angle_gamma   90.00
#
_symmetry.space_group_name_H-M   'P 1'
#
loop_
_entity.id
_entity.type
_entity.pdbx_description
1 polymer ?
#
loop_
_entity_poly.entity_id
_entity_poly.type
_entity_poly.pdbx_seq_one_letter_code
_entity_poly.pdbx_strand_id
1 'polypeptide(L)'
;MVAPTALKKSAVSGTSSASRIVGVDNKQAIDDDEVLLGNGDEHMMDQDDGDEKKETVEKKETAGVVLDEQGKPRFASAKDAKQTKVKLESRKVAVPPHRMTPLRNNWTKIYPPLVDHLKLQVRMNLKTKSVELRTNPKHTTDPGALQKGADFIKAFTLGFDLDDSIALLRLDDLYIETFEIKDVKTLNGDHLSRAIGRIAGKDGKTKFAIENATRTRIVLADSKIHILGGFTHIRMAREAVVSLILGSPPGKVYGNLRTVASRLKERY
;
A
#
# COMPACT_ATOMS: atom_id res chain seq x y z
N MET A 1 -9.92 -68.69 -2.03
CA MET A 1 -11.38 -68.91 -1.91
C MET A 1 -11.88 -68.08 -0.73
N VAL A 2 -13.04 -67.42 -0.67
CA VAL A 2 -14.13 -67.03 -1.59
C VAL A 2 -14.96 -66.01 -0.78
N ALA A 3 -15.26 -64.86 -1.36
CA ALA A 3 -16.39 -63.93 -1.12
C ALA A 3 -16.73 -63.31 0.29
N PRO A 4 -17.35 -62.10 0.31
CA PRO A 4 -17.73 -61.37 1.52
C PRO A 4 -19.24 -61.52 1.87
N THR A 5 -19.67 -60.95 3.00
CA THR A 5 -21.10 -60.76 3.33
C THR A 5 -21.41 -59.31 3.66
N ALA A 6 -22.60 -58.84 3.24
CA ALA A 6 -23.07 -57.48 3.38
C ALA A 6 -24.50 -57.44 3.94
N LEU A 7 -24.94 -56.22 4.31
CA LEU A 7 -26.32 -55.81 4.61
C LEU A 7 -26.96 -56.25 5.94
N LYS A 8 -27.29 -55.26 6.78
CA LYS A 8 -28.69 -55.05 7.18
C LYS A 8 -29.02 -53.57 7.28
N LYS A 9 -30.19 -53.20 6.75
CA LYS A 9 -30.74 -51.83 6.64
C LYS A 9 -31.94 -51.73 7.57
N SER A 10 -32.09 -50.62 8.31
CA SER A 10 -33.28 -50.34 9.12
C SER A 10 -34.27 -49.45 8.35
N ALA A 11 -35.48 -49.98 8.14
CA ALA A 11 -36.72 -49.20 8.10
C ALA A 11 -37.26 -49.11 9.56
N VAL A 12 -38.29 -48.37 9.95
CA VAL A 12 -39.51 -47.82 9.31
C VAL A 12 -39.84 -46.48 10.04
N SER A 13 -40.74 -45.60 9.60
CA SER A 13 -41.77 -45.62 8.54
C SER A 13 -41.95 -44.21 7.93
N GLY A 14 -43.13 -43.89 7.39
CA GLY A 14 -43.59 -42.53 7.10
C GLY A 14 -45.11 -42.42 7.24
N THR A 15 -45.65 -41.20 7.23
CA THR A 15 -47.08 -40.94 7.02
C THR A 15 -47.22 -39.63 6.26
N SER A 16 -48.22 -39.57 5.38
CA SER A 16 -48.36 -38.55 4.34
C SER A 16 -49.33 -37.44 4.71
N SER A 17 -49.05 -36.23 4.22
CA SER A 17 -50.06 -35.22 3.95
C SER A 17 -49.64 -34.44 2.70
N ALA A 18 -50.54 -34.37 1.72
CA ALA A 18 -50.30 -33.73 0.44
C ALA A 18 -51.30 -32.59 0.23
N SER A 19 -50.87 -31.53 -0.44
CA SER A 19 -51.75 -30.60 -1.16
C SER A 19 -51.07 -30.17 -2.46
N ARG A 20 -51.88 -30.07 -3.53
CA ARG A 20 -51.45 -29.82 -4.92
C ARG A 20 -51.77 -28.37 -5.31
N ILE A 21 -51.10 -27.89 -6.38
CA ILE A 21 -51.55 -27.03 -7.51
C ILE A 21 -50.22 -26.52 -8.13
N VAL A 22 -49.72 -26.97 -9.30
CA VAL A 22 -50.22 -27.13 -10.69
C VAL A 22 -50.38 -25.81 -11.47
N GLY A 23 -49.43 -25.54 -12.39
CA GLY A 23 -49.55 -24.60 -13.52
C GLY A 23 -49.62 -23.10 -13.15
N VAL A 24 -49.43 -22.13 -14.04
CA VAL A 24 -49.40 -22.13 -15.53
C VAL A 24 -48.44 -21.02 -16.03
N ASP A 25 -48.06 -21.11 -17.30
CA ASP A 25 -47.17 -20.29 -18.12
C ASP A 25 -47.07 -18.76 -17.86
N ASN A 26 -45.83 -18.27 -17.97
CA ASN A 26 -45.47 -16.87 -17.88
C ASN A 26 -45.45 -16.22 -19.29
N LYS A 27 -46.58 -15.71 -19.76
CA LYS A 27 -46.68 -14.83 -20.94
C LYS A 27 -47.93 -13.92 -20.86
N GLN A 28 -47.72 -12.65 -20.53
CA GLN A 28 -48.64 -11.56 -20.89
C GLN A 28 -47.85 -10.25 -21.02
N ALA A 29 -48.27 -9.41 -21.95
CA ALA A 29 -47.67 -8.10 -22.21
C ALA A 29 -48.24 -7.05 -21.23
N ILE A 30 -47.51 -5.95 -21.08
CA ILE A 30 -47.95 -4.77 -20.34
C ILE A 30 -48.09 -3.66 -21.38
N ASP A 31 -49.33 -3.22 -21.61
CA ASP A 31 -49.66 -2.01 -22.38
C ASP A 31 -49.82 -0.81 -21.42
N ASP A 32 -49.87 0.39 -22.02
CA ASP A 32 -49.71 1.70 -21.40
C ASP A 32 -50.88 2.21 -20.51
N ASP A 33 -50.63 3.41 -19.93
CA ASP A 33 -51.53 4.33 -19.23
C ASP A 33 -52.05 3.93 -17.82
N GLU A 34 -51.64 4.68 -16.78
CA GLU A 34 -52.45 5.78 -16.18
C GLU A 34 -51.76 6.41 -14.94
N VAL A 35 -51.99 7.71 -14.65
CA VAL A 35 -51.81 8.48 -13.37
C VAL A 35 -50.47 8.40 -12.58
N LEU A 36 -49.99 9.34 -11.77
CA LEU A 36 -50.35 10.66 -11.18
C LEU A 36 -48.97 11.38 -10.97
N LEU A 37 -48.77 12.68 -10.77
CA LEU A 37 -49.54 13.78 -10.18
C LEU A 37 -49.24 15.10 -10.93
N GLY A 38 -50.06 16.13 -10.72
CA GLY A 38 -49.67 17.54 -10.83
C GLY A 38 -50.07 18.29 -9.57
N ASN A 39 -49.27 19.27 -9.12
CA ASN A 39 -49.64 20.19 -8.05
C ASN A 39 -48.90 21.51 -8.28
N GLY A 40 -49.65 22.59 -8.52
CA GLY A 40 -49.11 23.95 -8.55
C GLY A 40 -49.29 24.62 -7.19
N ASP A 41 -48.37 25.52 -6.86
CA ASP A 41 -48.56 26.54 -5.83
C ASP A 41 -48.01 27.86 -6.40
N GLU A 42 -48.80 28.93 -6.27
CA GLU A 42 -48.41 30.28 -6.70
C GLU A 42 -48.05 31.16 -5.48
N HIS A 43 -47.08 32.05 -5.71
CA HIS A 43 -46.78 33.27 -4.95
C HIS A 43 -46.30 33.18 -3.48
N MET A 44 -45.02 33.55 -3.30
CA MET A 44 -44.65 34.63 -2.39
C MET A 44 -43.73 35.62 -3.15
N MET A 45 -43.88 36.91 -2.86
CA MET A 45 -43.08 37.99 -3.45
C MET A 45 -41.71 38.09 -2.78
N ASP A 46 -40.70 38.51 -3.53
CA ASP A 46 -39.69 39.44 -3.01
C ASP A 46 -39.23 40.38 -4.14
N GLN A 47 -38.83 41.60 -3.77
CA GLN A 47 -38.86 42.76 -4.67
C GLN A 47 -37.46 43.35 -4.91
N ASP A 48 -37.18 43.63 -6.19
CA ASP A 48 -36.24 44.62 -6.74
C ASP A 48 -34.77 44.63 -6.26
N ASP A 49 -33.87 44.26 -7.18
CA ASP A 49 -32.65 45.04 -7.44
C ASP A 49 -32.21 44.73 -8.88
N GLY A 50 -32.09 45.76 -9.73
CA GLY A 50 -31.76 45.60 -11.14
C GLY A 50 -30.27 45.79 -11.43
N ASP A 51 -29.71 44.96 -12.33
CA ASP A 51 -28.95 45.49 -13.47
C ASP A 51 -28.73 44.50 -14.63
N GLU A 52 -28.47 45.06 -15.81
CA GLU A 52 -27.93 44.49 -17.06
C GLU A 52 -27.93 42.96 -17.32
N LYS A 53 -28.73 42.54 -18.31
CA LYS A 53 -28.47 41.31 -19.09
C LYS A 53 -27.16 41.43 -19.88
N LYS A 54 -26.09 40.76 -19.42
CA LYS A 54 -24.95 40.41 -20.27
C LYS A 54 -25.15 39.02 -20.88
N GLU A 55 -25.46 39.00 -22.18
CA GLU A 55 -25.44 37.77 -22.99
C GLU A 55 -24.00 37.24 -23.06
N THR A 56 -23.73 36.14 -22.35
CA THR A 56 -22.44 35.45 -22.44
C THR A 56 -22.43 34.61 -23.72
N VAL A 57 -22.17 35.24 -24.86
CA VAL A 57 -22.01 34.55 -26.15
C VAL A 57 -20.81 33.61 -26.06
N GLU A 58 -21.05 32.30 -26.15
CA GLU A 58 -19.99 31.29 -26.30
C GLU A 58 -19.23 31.50 -27.61
N LYS A 59 -18.16 32.32 -27.57
CA LYS A 59 -17.20 32.39 -28.66
C LYS A 59 -16.38 31.11 -28.72
N LYS A 60 -16.82 30.20 -29.59
CA LYS A 60 -16.02 29.10 -30.16
C LYS A 60 -14.62 29.63 -30.49
N GLU A 61 -13.59 29.09 -29.84
CA GLU A 61 -12.20 29.48 -30.10
C GLU A 61 -11.79 29.02 -31.51
N THR A 62 -11.89 29.92 -32.48
CA THR A 62 -11.25 29.74 -33.79
C THR A 62 -9.75 29.82 -33.62
N ALA A 63 -9.01 28.84 -34.15
CA ALA A 63 -7.55 28.77 -34.12
C ALA A 63 -6.90 29.85 -35.04
N GLY A 64 -7.08 31.12 -34.68
CA GLY A 64 -6.49 32.28 -35.32
C GLY A 64 -5.57 33.02 -34.35
N VAL A 65 -4.39 33.40 -34.83
CA VAL A 65 -3.44 34.17 -34.02
C VAL A 65 -3.95 35.60 -33.86
N VAL A 66 -4.30 35.98 -32.62
CA VAL A 66 -4.68 37.37 -32.31
C VAL A 66 -3.44 38.25 -32.37
N LEU A 67 -3.50 39.33 -33.13
CA LEU A 67 -2.43 40.32 -33.28
C LEU A 67 -2.81 41.59 -32.50
N ASP A 68 -1.89 42.11 -31.67
CA ASP A 68 -2.06 43.45 -31.07
C ASP A 68 -1.86 44.54 -32.15
N GLU A 69 -2.24 45.80 -31.86
CA GLU A 69 -2.15 46.95 -32.77
C GLU A 69 -0.74 47.21 -33.37
N GLN A 70 0.31 46.67 -32.74
CA GLN A 70 1.69 46.72 -33.22
C GLN A 70 2.08 45.54 -34.15
N GLY A 71 1.12 44.76 -34.64
CA GLY A 71 1.36 43.60 -35.51
C GLY A 71 2.07 42.42 -34.83
N LYS A 72 2.11 42.39 -33.49
CA LYS A 72 2.76 41.33 -32.71
C LYS A 72 1.74 40.26 -32.31
N PRO A 73 2.04 38.97 -32.48
CA PRO A 73 1.12 37.89 -32.15
C PRO A 73 1.02 37.70 -30.63
N ARG A 74 -0.18 37.88 -30.09
CA ARG A 74 -0.49 37.74 -28.67
C ARG A 74 -1.16 36.40 -28.42
N PHE A 75 -0.34 35.41 -28.10
CA PHE A 75 -0.82 34.08 -27.72
C PHE A 75 -1.47 34.15 -26.32
N ALA A 76 -2.72 33.70 -26.21
CA ALA A 76 -3.32 33.45 -24.91
C ALA A 76 -2.47 32.39 -24.18
N SER A 77 -2.10 32.66 -22.92
CA SER A 77 -1.37 31.70 -22.10
C SER A 77 -2.19 30.42 -21.96
N ALA A 78 -1.69 29.30 -22.49
CA ALA A 78 -2.39 28.02 -22.50
C ALA A 78 -2.84 27.61 -21.10
N LYS A 79 -4.13 27.80 -20.81
CA LYS A 79 -4.76 27.36 -19.56
C LYS A 79 -4.61 25.84 -19.49
N ASP A 80 -4.18 25.34 -18.33
CA ASP A 80 -3.98 23.92 -18.01
C ASP A 80 -2.85 23.12 -18.69
N ALA A 81 -1.89 23.79 -19.36
CA ALA A 81 -0.63 23.13 -19.75
C ALA A 81 0.35 22.89 -18.56
N LYS A 82 0.04 23.39 -17.36
CA LYS A 82 0.95 23.44 -16.19
C LYS A 82 0.51 22.67 -14.94
N GLN A 83 -0.61 21.96 -14.95
CA GLN A 83 -0.75 20.85 -14.01
C GLN A 83 0.09 19.69 -14.55
N THR A 84 1.13 19.31 -13.80
CA THR A 84 2.00 18.17 -14.11
C THR A 84 1.17 16.89 -14.13
N LYS A 85 0.55 16.57 -15.27
CA LYS A 85 -0.26 15.36 -15.44
C LYS A 85 0.65 14.15 -15.24
N VAL A 86 0.54 13.54 -14.06
CA VAL A 86 1.25 12.32 -13.71
C VAL A 86 0.90 11.29 -14.79
N LYS A 87 1.90 10.83 -15.54
CA LYS A 87 1.72 9.84 -16.59
C LYS A 87 1.15 8.56 -15.96
N LEU A 88 0.38 7.79 -16.74
CA LEU A 88 -0.10 6.48 -16.31
C LEU A 88 1.11 5.55 -16.16
N GLU A 89 1.63 5.43 -14.94
CA GLU A 89 2.73 4.55 -14.59
C GLU A 89 2.18 3.39 -13.76
N SER A 90 2.71 2.19 -14.01
CA SER A 90 2.35 0.99 -13.27
C SER A 90 3.60 0.28 -12.79
N ARG A 91 3.60 -0.13 -11.51
CA ARG A 91 4.72 -0.84 -10.89
C ARG A 91 4.23 -2.15 -10.30
N LYS A 92 5.03 -3.20 -10.45
CA LYS A 92 4.72 -4.55 -9.98
C LYS A 92 5.76 -4.99 -8.97
N VAL A 93 5.32 -5.34 -7.77
CA VAL A 93 6.18 -5.86 -6.69
C VAL A 93 5.87 -7.34 -6.50
N ALA A 94 6.89 -8.19 -6.66
CA ALA A 94 6.77 -9.63 -6.43
C ALA A 94 6.82 -9.94 -4.93
N VAL A 95 5.98 -10.86 -4.46
CA VAL A 95 5.84 -11.20 -3.05
C VAL A 95 6.37 -12.62 -2.79
N PRO A 96 7.36 -12.81 -1.89
CA PRO A 96 7.85 -14.13 -1.52
C PRO A 96 6.73 -15.04 -0.98
N PRO A 97 6.72 -16.36 -1.28
CA PRO A 97 5.65 -17.26 -0.86
C PRO A 97 5.38 -17.24 0.66
N HIS A 98 6.42 -17.16 1.49
CA HIS A 98 6.30 -17.11 2.95
C HIS A 98 5.68 -15.80 3.50
N ARG A 99 5.60 -14.73 2.69
CA ARG A 99 4.91 -13.46 3.05
C ARG A 99 3.51 -13.33 2.48
N MET A 100 3.08 -14.23 1.60
CA MET A 100 1.73 -14.19 1.00
C MET A 100 0.60 -14.36 2.03
N THR A 101 0.80 -15.18 3.06
CA THR A 101 -0.22 -15.39 4.12
C THR A 101 -0.35 -14.15 5.03
N PRO A 102 0.74 -13.59 5.60
CA PRO A 102 0.68 -12.28 6.28
C PRO A 102 0.08 -11.16 5.43
N LEU A 103 0.44 -11.10 4.13
CA LEU A 103 -0.08 -10.09 3.21
C LEU A 103 -1.61 -10.18 3.04
N ARG A 104 -2.15 -11.40 2.93
CA ARG A 104 -3.60 -11.61 2.82
C ARG A 104 -4.32 -11.23 4.11
N ASN A 105 -3.79 -11.64 5.26
CA ASN A 105 -4.42 -11.40 6.56
C ASN A 105 -4.46 -9.90 6.90
N ASN A 106 -3.39 -9.16 6.59
CA ASN A 106 -3.30 -7.73 6.84
C ASN A 106 -3.78 -6.86 5.66
N TRP A 107 -4.26 -7.45 4.57
CA TRP A 107 -4.60 -6.72 3.33
C TRP A 107 -5.56 -5.55 3.59
N THR A 108 -6.58 -5.77 4.42
CA THR A 108 -7.60 -4.78 4.81
C THR A 108 -7.01 -3.53 5.49
N LYS A 109 -5.81 -3.63 6.09
CA LYS A 109 -5.08 -2.49 6.67
C LYS A 109 -3.99 -1.93 5.76
N ILE A 110 -3.55 -2.70 4.75
CA ILE A 110 -2.48 -2.36 3.82
C ILE A 110 -2.99 -1.47 2.68
N TYR A 111 -4.18 -1.75 2.12
CA TYR A 111 -4.68 -0.99 0.98
C TYR A 111 -5.21 0.42 1.32
N PRO A 112 -5.91 0.69 2.45
CA PRO A 112 -6.45 2.02 2.74
C PRO A 112 -5.40 3.14 2.74
N PRO A 113 -4.24 3.05 3.42
CA PRO A 113 -3.24 4.14 3.36
C PRO A 113 -2.64 4.35 1.96
N LEU A 114 -2.68 3.35 1.07
CA LEU A 114 -2.24 3.49 -0.33
C LEU A 114 -3.30 4.14 -1.24
N VAL A 115 -4.58 3.87 -0.97
CA VAL A 115 -5.70 4.40 -1.76
C VAL A 115 -6.11 5.79 -1.27
N ASP A 116 -6.22 5.99 0.05
CA ASP A 116 -6.78 7.22 0.61
C ASP A 116 -5.76 8.36 0.62
N HIS A 117 -4.53 8.09 1.08
CA HIS A 117 -3.48 9.13 1.16
C HIS A 117 -2.77 9.33 -0.20
N LEU A 118 -2.39 8.23 -0.88
CA LEU A 118 -1.59 8.28 -2.11
C LEU A 118 -2.43 8.22 -3.40
N LYS A 119 -3.74 7.91 -3.32
CA LYS A 119 -4.68 7.85 -4.46
C LYS A 119 -4.25 6.90 -5.59
N LEU A 120 -3.50 5.85 -5.23
CA LEU A 120 -3.04 4.81 -6.14
C LEU A 120 -4.11 3.72 -6.31
N GLN A 121 -4.27 3.20 -7.52
CA GLN A 121 -5.03 1.97 -7.74
C GLN A 121 -4.14 0.77 -7.43
N VAL A 122 -4.56 -0.08 -6.49
CA VAL A 122 -3.79 -1.24 -6.03
C VAL A 122 -4.55 -2.53 -6.35
N ARG A 123 -3.86 -3.52 -6.93
CA ARG A 123 -4.41 -4.85 -7.28
C ARG A 123 -3.48 -5.97 -6.83
N MET A 124 -3.99 -6.93 -6.08
CA MET A 124 -3.26 -8.15 -5.72
C MET A 124 -3.55 -9.27 -6.73
N ASN A 125 -2.53 -9.73 -7.46
CA ASN A 125 -2.65 -10.85 -8.39
C ASN A 125 -2.12 -12.14 -7.75
N LEU A 126 -3.04 -12.99 -7.27
CA LEU A 126 -2.70 -14.22 -6.55
C LEU A 126 -1.98 -15.26 -7.42
N LYS A 127 -2.34 -15.38 -8.71
CA LYS A 127 -1.71 -16.32 -9.65
C LYS A 127 -0.21 -16.04 -9.85
N THR A 128 0.15 -14.76 -10.01
CA THR A 128 1.54 -14.31 -10.22
C THR A 128 2.23 -13.86 -8.92
N LYS A 129 1.59 -14.07 -7.75
CA LYS A 129 2.09 -13.69 -6.41
C LYS A 129 2.71 -12.30 -6.39
N SER A 130 2.00 -11.33 -6.98
CA SER A 130 2.51 -9.96 -7.17
C SER A 130 1.43 -8.94 -6.82
N VAL A 131 1.84 -7.79 -6.28
CA VAL A 131 0.98 -6.62 -6.15
C VAL A 131 1.31 -5.63 -7.26
N GLU A 132 0.28 -5.15 -7.95
CA GLU A 132 0.35 -4.14 -8.99
C GLU A 132 -0.19 -2.82 -8.43
N LEU A 133 0.59 -1.76 -8.54
CA LEU A 133 0.21 -0.39 -8.25
C LEU A 133 0.12 0.38 -9.57
N ARG A 134 -0.86 1.28 -9.68
CA ARG A 134 -1.04 2.17 -10.84
C ARG A 134 -1.36 3.58 -10.35
N THR A 135 -0.75 4.59 -10.96
CA THR A 135 -1.15 5.99 -10.76
C THR A 135 -2.49 6.26 -11.44
N ASN A 136 -3.32 7.12 -10.84
CA ASN A 136 -4.52 7.63 -11.49
C ASN A 136 -4.28 9.07 -11.92
N PRO A 137 -4.12 9.39 -13.22
CA PRO A 137 -3.78 10.75 -13.67
C PRO A 137 -4.78 11.86 -13.28
N LYS A 138 -5.99 11.49 -12.83
CA LYS A 138 -7.03 12.41 -12.32
C LYS A 138 -6.97 12.65 -10.80
N HIS A 139 -6.31 11.78 -10.04
CA HIS A 139 -6.38 11.77 -8.57
C HIS A 139 -5.00 11.78 -7.89
N THR A 140 -3.99 11.16 -8.50
CA THR A 140 -2.61 11.15 -8.01
C THR A 140 -1.93 12.47 -8.42
N THR A 141 -1.72 13.37 -7.45
CA THR A 141 -1.08 14.68 -7.67
C THR A 141 0.44 14.63 -7.52
N ASP A 142 0.96 13.73 -6.67
CA ASP A 142 2.39 13.61 -6.37
C ASP A 142 3.06 12.55 -7.28
N PRO A 143 4.08 12.90 -8.10
CA PRO A 143 4.84 11.93 -8.88
C PRO A 143 5.63 10.93 -8.02
N GLY A 144 5.99 11.28 -6.78
CA GLY A 144 6.69 10.40 -5.84
C GLY A 144 5.82 9.30 -5.23
N ALA A 145 4.50 9.45 -5.27
CA ALA A 145 3.57 8.54 -4.59
C ALA A 145 3.72 7.07 -5.04
N LEU A 146 3.89 6.81 -6.33
CA LEU A 146 4.05 5.43 -6.82
C LEU A 146 5.31 4.75 -6.27
N GLN A 147 6.40 5.50 -6.11
CA GLN A 147 7.64 4.99 -5.53
C GLN A 147 7.47 4.71 -4.04
N LYS A 148 6.89 5.64 -3.27
CA LYS A 148 6.57 5.45 -1.84
C LYS A 148 5.66 4.23 -1.62
N GLY A 149 4.62 4.07 -2.43
CA GLY A 149 3.72 2.91 -2.38
C GLY A 149 4.42 1.58 -2.73
N ALA A 150 5.35 1.60 -3.68
CA ALA A 150 6.16 0.43 -4.00
C ALA A 150 7.15 0.07 -2.88
N ASP A 151 7.81 1.05 -2.27
CA ASP A 151 8.75 0.85 -1.16
C ASP A 151 8.04 0.43 0.14
N PHE A 152 6.82 0.90 0.40
CA PHE A 152 5.94 0.40 1.46
C PHE A 152 5.64 -1.10 1.32
N ILE A 153 5.20 -1.54 0.13
CA ILE A 153 4.96 -2.97 -0.11
C ILE A 153 6.27 -3.75 -0.04
N LYS A 154 7.35 -3.20 -0.59
CA LYS A 154 8.69 -3.80 -0.52
C LYS A 154 9.12 -4.02 0.93
N ALA A 155 8.98 -3.05 1.82
CA ALA A 155 9.24 -3.18 3.25
C ALA A 155 8.47 -4.36 3.86
N PHE A 156 7.16 -4.42 3.60
CA PHE A 156 6.33 -5.51 4.06
C PHE A 156 6.75 -6.88 3.48
N THR A 157 7.22 -6.94 2.22
CA THR A 157 7.77 -8.19 1.64
C THR A 157 9.12 -8.60 2.20
N LEU A 158 9.94 -7.64 2.67
CA LEU A 158 11.24 -7.91 3.31
C LEU A 158 11.09 -8.41 4.77
N GLY A 159 9.88 -8.32 5.33
CA GLY A 159 9.56 -8.87 6.65
C GLY A 159 9.33 -7.84 7.74
N PHE A 160 9.36 -6.54 7.44
CA PHE A 160 8.98 -5.50 8.39
C PHE A 160 7.50 -5.62 8.80
N ASP A 161 7.18 -5.05 9.95
CA ASP A 161 5.80 -4.99 10.43
C ASP A 161 4.99 -3.94 9.66
N LEU A 162 3.66 -4.01 9.77
CA LEU A 162 2.75 -3.09 9.11
C LEU A 162 2.97 -1.65 9.59
N ASP A 163 3.06 -1.43 10.90
CA ASP A 163 3.16 -0.08 11.48
C ASP A 163 4.48 0.60 11.12
N ASP A 164 5.57 -0.16 11.13
CA ASP A 164 6.90 0.29 10.66
C ASP A 164 6.89 0.58 9.14
N SER A 165 6.14 -0.21 8.36
CA SER A 165 5.96 0.07 6.93
C SER A 165 5.15 1.36 6.73
N ILE A 166 4.08 1.59 7.50
CA ILE A 166 3.26 2.82 7.43
C ILE A 166 4.12 4.07 7.75
N ALA A 167 5.15 3.95 8.58
CA ALA A 167 6.08 5.05 8.83
C ALA A 167 6.81 5.54 7.56
N LEU A 168 7.13 4.65 6.60
CA LEU A 168 7.72 5.01 5.29
C LEU A 168 6.78 5.82 4.41
N LEU A 169 5.45 5.70 4.60
CA LEU A 169 4.47 6.53 3.87
C LEU A 169 4.32 7.93 4.49
N ARG A 170 4.79 8.13 5.73
CA ARG A 170 4.65 9.39 6.49
C ARG A 170 5.96 10.20 6.53
N LEU A 171 7.12 9.55 6.54
CA LEU A 171 8.43 10.20 6.62
C LEU A 171 9.32 9.74 5.46
N ASP A 172 9.71 10.69 4.61
CA ASP A 172 10.50 10.43 3.40
C ASP A 172 12.01 10.18 3.67
N ASP A 173 12.50 10.54 4.86
CA ASP A 173 13.89 10.36 5.29
C ASP A 173 14.21 8.93 5.79
N LEU A 174 13.24 8.02 5.76
CA LEU A 174 13.42 6.62 6.14
C LEU A 174 13.84 5.79 4.93
N TYR A 175 14.99 5.15 5.03
CA TYR A 175 15.53 4.26 4.02
C TYR A 175 15.48 2.80 4.48
N ILE A 176 15.60 1.87 3.54
CA ILE A 176 15.77 0.45 3.80
C ILE A 176 17.11 0.01 3.21
N GLU A 177 18.03 -0.42 4.06
CA GLU A 177 19.28 -1.04 3.65
C GLU A 177 19.19 -2.56 3.80
N THR A 178 19.77 -3.28 2.85
CA THR A 178 19.88 -4.74 2.88
C THR A 178 21.34 -5.12 2.71
N PHE A 179 21.87 -5.93 3.61
CA PHE A 179 23.22 -6.48 3.52
C PHE A 179 23.21 -7.99 3.76
N GLU A 180 24.17 -8.71 3.18
CA GLU A 180 24.38 -10.12 3.47
C GLU A 180 25.56 -10.29 4.43
N ILE A 181 25.47 -11.24 5.37
CA ILE A 181 26.55 -11.51 6.35
C ILE A 181 27.87 -11.86 5.63
N LYS A 182 27.77 -12.50 4.46
CA LYS A 182 28.91 -12.89 3.61
C LYS A 182 29.71 -11.70 3.07
N ASP A 183 29.08 -10.55 2.86
CA ASP A 183 29.73 -9.33 2.36
C ASP A 183 30.75 -8.77 3.38
N VAL A 184 30.51 -9.04 4.67
CA VAL A 184 31.37 -8.63 5.79
C VAL A 184 32.44 -9.68 6.06
N LYS A 185 32.04 -10.96 6.08
CA LYS A 185 32.93 -12.09 6.37
C LYS A 185 32.35 -13.36 5.78
N THR A 186 33.15 -14.10 5.02
CA THR A 186 32.80 -15.44 4.53
C THR A 186 32.70 -16.41 5.72
N LEU A 187 31.46 -16.73 6.11
CA LEU A 187 31.14 -17.64 7.20
C LEU A 187 30.28 -18.78 6.68
N ASN A 188 30.67 -20.02 7.03
CA ASN A 188 30.01 -21.25 6.59
C ASN A 188 29.44 -22.02 7.80
N GLY A 189 28.31 -22.72 7.60
CA GLY A 189 27.71 -23.65 8.56
C GLY A 189 27.55 -23.07 9.97
N ASP A 190 28.09 -23.77 10.96
CA ASP A 190 28.04 -23.42 12.38
C ASP A 190 28.54 -22.02 12.70
N HIS A 191 29.52 -21.50 11.95
CA HIS A 191 30.02 -20.15 12.17
C HIS A 191 29.02 -19.08 11.73
N LEU A 192 28.24 -19.33 10.68
CA LEU A 192 27.15 -18.46 10.24
C LEU A 192 25.99 -18.50 11.24
N SER A 193 25.57 -19.70 11.64
CA SER A 193 24.54 -19.89 12.69
C SER A 193 24.92 -19.20 14.01
N ARG A 194 26.18 -19.35 14.44
CA ARG A 194 26.73 -18.66 15.63
C ARG A 194 26.75 -17.14 15.46
N ALA A 195 27.08 -16.61 14.28
CA ALA A 195 27.03 -15.18 14.02
C ALA A 195 25.60 -14.64 14.11
N ILE A 196 24.63 -15.31 13.47
CA ILE A 196 23.20 -15.00 13.56
C ILE A 196 22.72 -15.00 15.02
N GLY A 197 23.07 -16.04 15.78
CA GLY A 197 22.73 -16.16 17.21
C GLY A 197 23.30 -15.04 18.08
N ARG A 198 24.42 -14.42 17.70
CA ARG A 198 24.99 -13.24 18.39
C ARG A 198 24.26 -11.95 18.07
N ILE A 199 23.78 -11.79 16.84
CA ILE A 199 23.04 -10.61 16.37
C ILE A 199 21.66 -10.58 17.02
N ALA A 200 20.95 -11.71 17.03
CA ALA A 200 19.72 -11.86 17.79
C ALA A 200 19.97 -11.72 19.30
N GLY A 201 20.94 -12.49 19.82
CA GLY A 201 21.12 -12.70 21.25
C GLY A 201 20.02 -13.58 21.84
N LYS A 202 20.10 -13.83 23.15
CA LYS A 202 19.05 -14.53 23.89
C LYS A 202 17.72 -13.78 23.74
N ASP A 203 16.68 -14.47 23.28
CA ASP A 203 15.32 -13.96 23.08
C ASP A 203 15.23 -12.67 22.23
N GLY A 204 16.19 -12.44 21.32
CA GLY A 204 16.24 -11.20 20.51
C GLY A 204 16.73 -9.95 21.27
N LYS A 205 17.22 -10.09 22.50
CA LYS A 205 17.61 -8.94 23.36
C LYS A 205 18.72 -8.08 22.78
N THR A 206 19.71 -8.67 22.09
CA THR A 206 20.79 -7.90 21.46
C THR A 206 20.26 -7.08 20.30
N LYS A 207 19.41 -7.70 19.44
CA LYS A 207 18.71 -7.02 18.35
C LYS A 207 17.89 -5.83 18.90
N PHE A 208 17.03 -6.07 19.88
CA PHE A 208 16.15 -5.04 20.45
C PHE A 208 16.93 -3.90 21.11
N ALA A 209 18.07 -4.19 21.74
CA ALA A 209 18.96 -3.17 22.30
C ALA A 209 19.59 -2.29 21.20
N ILE A 210 19.99 -2.86 20.05
CA ILE A 210 20.46 -2.08 18.89
C ILE A 210 19.32 -1.20 18.35
N GLU A 211 18.14 -1.79 18.10
CA GLU A 211 16.96 -1.09 17.57
C GLU A 211 16.59 0.14 18.41
N ASN A 212 16.52 -0.02 19.74
CA ASN A 212 16.19 1.09 20.65
C ASN A 212 17.31 2.13 20.77
N ALA A 213 18.59 1.72 20.73
CA ALA A 213 19.72 2.64 20.83
C ALA A 213 19.88 3.49 19.57
N THR A 214 19.60 2.92 18.39
CA THR A 214 19.77 3.59 17.09
C THR A 214 18.47 4.12 16.49
N ARG A 215 17.30 3.84 17.09
CA ARG A 215 15.95 4.17 16.53
C ARG A 215 15.73 3.58 15.14
N THR A 216 16.23 2.36 14.91
CA THR A 216 16.02 1.61 13.66
C THR A 216 15.17 0.37 13.89
N ARG A 217 14.61 -0.18 12.82
CA ARG A 217 14.00 -1.52 12.81
C ARG A 217 14.88 -2.48 12.05
N ILE A 218 15.05 -3.70 12.57
CA ILE A 218 15.91 -4.71 11.99
C ILE A 218 15.09 -5.98 11.73
N VAL A 219 15.20 -6.54 10.53
CA VAL A 219 14.68 -7.87 10.20
C VAL A 219 15.86 -8.76 9.84
N LEU A 220 15.92 -9.94 10.45
CA LEU A 220 16.98 -10.92 10.24
C LEU A 220 16.37 -12.11 9.49
N ALA A 221 16.89 -12.38 8.30
CA ALA A 221 16.43 -13.39 7.35
C ALA A 221 17.62 -14.28 6.95
N ASP A 222 18.02 -15.15 7.87
CA ASP A 222 19.17 -16.05 7.78
C ASP A 222 20.48 -15.32 7.40
N SER A 223 20.88 -15.39 6.12
CA SER A 223 22.08 -14.73 5.59
C SER A 223 21.88 -13.21 5.43
N LYS A 224 20.64 -12.76 5.18
CA LYS A 224 20.32 -11.37 4.84
C LYS A 224 19.74 -10.63 6.03
N ILE A 225 20.14 -9.38 6.18
CA ILE A 225 19.67 -8.50 7.25
C ILE A 225 19.19 -7.21 6.61
N HIS A 226 17.97 -6.81 6.99
CA HIS A 226 17.32 -5.59 6.53
C HIS A 226 17.26 -4.61 7.68
N ILE A 227 17.71 -3.37 7.47
CA ILE A 227 17.62 -2.27 8.45
C ILE A 227 16.77 -1.16 7.85
N LEU A 228 15.79 -0.68 8.60
CA LEU A 228 14.94 0.45 8.25
C LEU A 228 15.18 1.60 9.26
N GLY A 229 15.37 2.82 8.76
CA GLY A 229 15.55 4.02 9.58
C GLY A 229 16.14 5.19 8.80
N GLY A 230 16.52 6.27 9.51
CA GLY A 230 17.25 7.37 8.89
C GLY A 230 18.68 6.98 8.50
N PHE A 231 19.24 7.59 7.44
CA PHE A 231 20.56 7.23 6.88
C PHE A 231 21.70 7.15 7.93
N THR A 232 21.79 8.13 8.82
CA THR A 232 22.77 8.15 9.92
C THR A 232 22.56 7.02 10.91
N HIS A 233 21.31 6.76 11.28
CA HIS A 233 20.91 5.71 12.21
C HIS A 233 21.21 4.31 11.66
N ILE A 234 20.91 4.06 10.37
CA ILE A 234 21.24 2.82 9.68
C ILE A 234 22.75 2.57 9.70
N ARG A 235 23.57 3.59 9.42
CA ARG A 235 25.04 3.46 9.46
C ARG A 235 25.53 3.00 10.84
N MET A 236 25.00 3.56 11.93
CA MET A 236 25.39 3.16 13.29
C MET A 236 24.90 1.74 13.63
N ALA A 237 23.68 1.38 13.24
CA ALA A 237 23.13 0.04 13.43
C ALA A 237 23.95 -1.02 12.66
N ARG A 238 24.30 -0.72 11.40
CA ARG A 238 25.17 -1.55 10.57
C ARG A 238 26.54 -1.76 11.21
N GLU A 239 27.18 -0.72 11.73
CA GLU A 239 28.48 -0.82 12.41
C GLU A 239 28.41 -1.74 13.65
N ALA A 240 27.33 -1.64 14.44
CA ALA A 240 27.10 -2.51 15.58
C ALA A 240 26.89 -3.99 15.17
N VAL A 241 26.13 -4.25 14.11
CA VAL A 241 25.90 -5.61 13.61
C VAL A 241 27.15 -6.20 12.96
N VAL A 242 27.89 -5.42 12.16
CA VAL A 242 29.20 -5.79 11.60
C VAL A 242 30.18 -6.15 12.74
N SER A 243 30.22 -5.36 13.81
CA SER A 243 31.06 -5.65 14.97
C SER A 243 30.74 -7.00 15.63
N LEU A 244 29.45 -7.37 15.71
CA LEU A 244 29.00 -8.66 16.23
C LEU A 244 29.38 -9.84 15.30
N ILE A 245 29.24 -9.66 13.98
CA ILE A 245 29.65 -10.64 12.94
C ILE A 245 31.15 -10.90 12.99
N LEU A 246 31.96 -9.84 13.08
CA LEU A 246 33.43 -9.93 13.07
C LEU A 246 33.99 -10.68 14.28
N GLY A 247 33.32 -10.59 15.44
CA GLY A 247 33.70 -11.32 16.65
C GLY A 247 33.63 -10.53 17.95
N SER A 248 33.24 -9.26 17.95
CA SER A 248 33.26 -8.40 19.15
C SER A 248 32.32 -8.91 20.25
N PRO A 249 32.77 -8.98 21.52
CA PRO A 249 31.93 -9.44 22.62
C PRO A 249 30.73 -8.50 22.83
N PRO A 250 29.52 -9.01 23.10
CA PRO A 250 28.32 -8.17 23.21
C PRO A 250 28.45 -7.02 24.22
N GLY A 251 29.16 -7.22 25.34
CA GLY A 251 29.43 -6.15 26.32
C GLY A 251 30.13 -4.93 25.74
N LYS A 252 31.12 -5.12 24.83
CA LYS A 252 31.79 -4.02 24.13
C LYS A 252 30.83 -3.30 23.17
N VAL A 253 29.97 -4.06 22.49
CA VAL A 253 28.96 -3.50 21.57
C VAL A 253 27.92 -2.68 22.33
N TYR A 254 27.46 -3.14 23.50
CA TYR A 254 26.58 -2.35 24.38
C TYR A 254 27.24 -1.05 24.89
N GLY A 255 28.52 -1.09 25.25
CA GLY A 255 29.29 0.11 25.61
C GLY A 255 29.32 1.13 24.46
N ASN A 256 29.68 0.68 23.26
CA ASN A 256 29.69 1.52 22.06
C ASN A 256 28.30 2.09 21.74
N LEU A 257 27.26 1.25 21.74
CA LEU A 257 25.87 1.68 21.51
C LEU A 257 25.41 2.74 22.52
N ARG A 258 25.78 2.61 23.80
CA ARG A 258 25.43 3.60 24.83
C ARG A 258 26.09 4.95 24.54
N THR A 259 27.38 4.98 24.20
CA THR A 259 28.10 6.20 23.85
C THR A 259 27.54 6.85 22.58
N VAL A 260 27.21 6.06 21.56
CA VAL A 260 26.57 6.53 20.33
C VAL A 260 25.16 7.08 20.60
N ALA A 261 24.35 6.39 21.40
CA ALA A 261 23.01 6.83 21.75
C ALA A 261 23.02 8.11 22.62
N SER A 262 24.02 8.32 23.48
CA SER A 262 24.19 9.58 24.21
C SER A 262 24.47 10.73 23.24
N ARG A 263 25.46 10.57 22.36
CA ARG A 263 25.83 11.58 21.34
C ARG A 263 24.70 11.88 20.35
N LEU A 264 23.87 10.90 20.01
CA LEU A 264 22.69 11.11 19.15
C LEU A 264 21.57 11.88 19.87
N LYS A 265 21.47 11.76 21.21
CA LYS A 265 20.53 12.53 22.03
C LYS A 265 21.03 13.93 22.35
N GLU A 266 22.34 14.11 22.55
CA GLU A 266 22.97 15.40 22.86
C GLU A 266 23.07 16.35 21.65
N ARG A 267 22.84 15.84 20.42
CA ARG A 267 22.90 16.63 19.17
C ARG A 267 21.63 17.42 18.86
N TYR A 268 20.60 17.28 19.69
CA TYR A 268 19.24 17.84 19.55
C TYR A 268 18.65 18.16 20.93
#